data_AF-A0A1C5FXC7-F1
#
_entry.id   AF-A0A1C5FXC7-F1
#
_cell.length_a   1.000
_cell.length_b   1.000
_cell.length_c   1.000
_cell.angle_alpha   90.00
_cell.angle_beta   90.00
_cell.angle_gamma   90.00
#
_symmetry.space_group_name_H-M   'P 1'
#
loop_
_entity.id
_entity.type
_entity.pdbx_description
1 polymer ?
#
loop_
_entity_poly.entity_id
_entity_poly.type
_entity_poly.pdbx_seq_one_letter_code
_entity_poly.pdbx_strand_id
1 'polypeptide(L)'
;MANSRSAKATSRTAPSKTVHKIKITLRDSRPPIWRRLEVPSGITLRELHDVIQATFGWEDYHMWAFESGRDRYGAADRDLGIRSAASKQLRQAAPHAGDRLRYTYDFGDDWEHDILVEDVTEPEPDTAYPRCLTGRRACPPEDCGGMWGYDYLIEILADPDHEEHEDRLEWLGLDSADQFDPAAFDPAQINSALSTHATVLVEN
;
A
#
# COMPACT_ATOMS: atom_id res chain seq x y z
N MET A 1 36.39 -13.09 52.53
CA MET A 1 35.41 -13.86 51.72
C MET A 1 34.91 -12.93 50.62
N ALA A 2 35.17 -13.30 49.37
CA ALA A 2 34.99 -12.44 48.21
C ALA A 2 33.52 -12.33 47.79
N ASN A 3 33.17 -11.13 47.35
CA ASN A 3 31.84 -10.68 46.95
C ASN A 3 31.54 -11.17 45.52
N SER A 4 30.55 -12.06 45.34
CA SER A 4 30.07 -12.48 44.01
C SER A 4 28.80 -11.71 43.65
N ARG A 5 28.95 -10.63 42.88
CA ARG A 5 27.84 -10.04 42.12
C ARG A 5 27.91 -10.60 40.70
N SER A 6 27.02 -11.54 40.39
CA SER A 6 26.80 -11.95 39.00
C SER A 6 26.22 -10.79 38.21
N ALA A 7 26.98 -10.30 37.23
CA ALA A 7 26.48 -9.38 36.22
C ALA A 7 25.53 -10.15 35.29
N LYS A 8 24.27 -9.72 35.20
CA LYS A 8 23.36 -10.16 34.13
C LYS A 8 23.88 -9.60 32.82
N ALA A 9 24.32 -10.49 31.93
CA ALA A 9 24.63 -10.14 30.55
C ALA A 9 23.32 -9.70 29.85
N THR A 10 23.21 -8.42 29.52
CA THR A 10 22.23 -7.92 28.57
C THR A 10 22.64 -8.38 27.18
N SER A 11 22.08 -9.51 26.75
CA SER A 11 22.09 -9.93 25.34
C SER A 11 21.50 -8.80 24.50
N ARG A 12 22.35 -8.16 23.70
CA ARG A 12 21.92 -7.18 22.70
C ARG A 12 21.45 -8.00 21.49
N THR A 13 20.21 -8.49 21.54
CA THR A 13 19.58 -9.24 20.46
C THR A 13 19.61 -8.38 19.20
N ALA A 14 20.10 -8.93 18.08
CA ALA A 14 19.89 -8.32 16.78
C ALA A 14 18.37 -8.08 16.60
N PRO A 15 17.93 -6.98 15.97
CA PRO A 15 16.50 -6.79 15.75
C PRO A 15 15.96 -8.00 14.98
N SER A 16 14.98 -8.70 15.56
CA SER A 16 14.34 -9.83 14.90
C SER A 16 13.72 -9.34 13.59
N LYS A 17 13.94 -10.07 12.50
CA LYS A 17 13.16 -9.88 11.27
C LYS A 17 11.71 -10.13 11.65
N THR A 18 10.84 -9.19 11.36
CA THR A 18 9.39 -9.29 11.60
C THR A 18 8.65 -8.90 10.33
N VAL A 19 7.36 -9.22 10.29
CA VAL A 19 6.44 -8.94 9.19
C VAL A 19 5.28 -8.12 9.75
N HIS A 20 4.92 -7.03 9.08
CA HIS A 20 3.68 -6.30 9.36
C HIS A 20 2.57 -6.87 8.50
N LYS A 21 1.45 -7.20 9.14
CA LYS A 21 0.19 -7.41 8.47
C LYS A 21 -0.57 -6.10 8.43
N ILE A 22 -0.78 -5.55 7.24
CA ILE A 22 -1.43 -4.25 7.05
C ILE A 22 -2.70 -4.39 6.22
N LYS A 23 -3.71 -3.59 6.55
CA LYS A 23 -4.87 -3.36 5.70
C LYS A 23 -4.80 -1.96 5.13
N ILE A 24 -4.87 -1.86 3.81
CA ILE A 24 -4.85 -0.62 3.04
C ILE A 24 -6.23 -0.42 2.45
N THR A 25 -6.90 0.68 2.78
CA THR A 25 -8.27 0.99 2.34
C THR A 25 -8.26 2.32 1.60
N LEU A 26 -8.75 2.34 0.37
CA LEU A 26 -8.94 3.58 -0.37
C LEU A 26 -10.14 4.33 0.20
N ARG A 27 -9.91 5.57 0.63
CA ARG A 27 -10.93 6.40 1.27
C ARG A 27 -12.03 6.77 0.30
N ASP A 28 -13.19 7.06 0.89
CA ASP A 28 -14.42 7.50 0.21
C ASP A 28 -15.01 6.55 -0.84
N SER A 29 -14.31 5.46 -1.17
CA SER A 29 -14.84 4.39 -2.04
C SER A 29 -16.06 3.70 -1.43
N ARG A 30 -17.15 3.64 -2.21
CA ARG A 30 -18.38 2.95 -1.83
C ARG A 30 -18.93 2.16 -3.03
N PRO A 31 -18.92 0.81 -2.99
CA PRO A 31 -18.44 -0.07 -1.91
C PRO A 31 -16.91 -0.02 -1.71
N PRO A 32 -16.39 -0.44 -0.55
CA PRO A 32 -14.99 -0.23 -0.19
C PRO A 32 -14.02 -1.01 -1.08
N ILE A 33 -12.97 -0.31 -1.53
CA ILE A 33 -11.80 -0.85 -2.22
C ILE A 33 -10.67 -0.99 -1.20
N TRP A 34 -10.14 -2.20 -1.03
CA TRP A 34 -9.10 -2.45 -0.02
C TRP A 34 -8.25 -3.68 -0.32
N ARG A 35 -7.10 -3.75 0.34
CA ARG A 35 -6.10 -4.81 0.22
C ARG A 35 -5.54 -5.14 1.60
N ARG A 36 -5.21 -6.41 1.83
CA ARG A 36 -4.51 -6.87 3.04
C ARG A 36 -3.22 -7.54 2.64
N LEU A 37 -2.13 -6.97 3.11
CA LEU A 37 -0.78 -7.36 2.75
C LEU A 37 -0.02 -7.83 3.98
N GLU A 38 0.94 -8.70 3.75
CA GLU A 38 2.06 -8.92 4.66
C GLU A 38 3.31 -8.36 4.02
N VAL A 39 4.02 -7.51 4.75
CA VAL A 39 5.22 -6.82 4.26
C VAL A 39 6.34 -6.92 5.29
N PRO A 40 7.62 -6.96 4.90
CA PRO A 40 8.70 -6.94 5.87
C PRO A 40 8.61 -5.68 6.73
N SER A 41 8.65 -5.81 8.07
CA SER A 41 8.82 -4.66 8.99
C SER A 41 10.07 -3.83 8.67
N GLY A 42 11.00 -4.50 7.98
CA GLY A 42 12.22 -4.04 7.33
C GLY A 42 12.07 -2.80 6.46
N ILE A 43 11.01 -2.76 5.66
CA ILE A 43 10.92 -1.88 4.49
C ILE A 43 10.88 -0.41 4.87
N THR A 44 11.50 0.41 4.02
CA THR A 44 11.35 1.85 4.00
C THR A 44 9.95 2.25 3.55
N LEU A 45 9.51 3.46 3.87
CA LEU A 45 8.25 3.98 3.35
C LEU A 45 8.31 4.20 1.83
N ARG A 46 9.51 4.35 1.23
CA ARG A 46 9.67 4.34 -0.24
C ARG A 46 9.32 2.97 -0.83
N GLU A 47 9.90 1.90 -0.29
CA GLU A 47 9.59 0.53 -0.72
C GLU A 47 8.11 0.19 -0.46
N LEU A 48 7.52 0.66 0.65
CA LEU A 48 6.09 0.50 0.89
C LEU A 48 5.24 1.20 -0.17
N HIS A 49 5.65 2.39 -0.63
CA HIS A 49 4.97 3.06 -1.74
C HIS A 49 5.03 2.22 -3.02
N ASP A 50 6.19 1.69 -3.40
CA ASP A 50 6.32 0.83 -4.59
C ASP A 50 5.40 -0.41 -4.47
N VAL A 51 5.28 -0.98 -3.26
CA VAL A 51 4.35 -2.08 -2.96
C VAL A 51 2.88 -1.68 -3.11
N ILE A 52 2.50 -0.48 -2.69
CA ILE A 52 1.14 0.04 -2.84
C ILE A 52 0.81 0.23 -4.32
N GLN A 53 1.72 0.85 -5.09
CA GLN A 53 1.55 1.05 -6.53
C GLN A 53 1.30 -0.29 -7.25
N ALA A 54 2.16 -1.28 -7.04
CA ALA A 54 1.98 -2.61 -7.62
C ALA A 54 0.69 -3.33 -7.15
N THR A 55 0.25 -3.07 -5.92
CA THR A 55 -0.95 -3.69 -5.36
C THR A 55 -2.25 -3.07 -5.91
N PHE A 56 -2.22 -1.77 -6.21
CA PHE A 56 -3.36 -1.01 -6.71
C PHE A 56 -3.33 -0.85 -8.25
N GLY A 57 -2.26 -1.28 -8.92
CA GLY A 57 -2.15 -1.22 -10.38
C GLY A 57 -1.91 0.21 -10.89
N TRP A 58 -1.16 1.00 -10.13
CA TRP A 58 -0.76 2.37 -10.48
C TRP A 58 0.72 2.43 -10.88
N GLU A 59 1.10 3.54 -11.50
CA GLU A 59 2.32 3.64 -12.33
C GLU A 59 3.40 4.61 -11.78
N ASP A 60 3.23 5.13 -10.55
CA ASP A 60 4.15 6.08 -9.88
C ASP A 60 4.44 7.34 -10.72
N TYR A 61 3.42 7.91 -11.36
CA TYR A 61 3.54 9.14 -12.15
C TYR A 61 3.49 10.41 -11.30
N HIS A 62 2.83 10.33 -10.15
CA HIS A 62 2.46 11.51 -9.38
C HIS A 62 3.16 11.62 -8.04
N MET A 63 3.08 12.81 -7.44
CA MET A 63 3.57 13.03 -6.09
C MET A 63 2.79 12.21 -5.07
N TRP A 64 3.48 11.86 -3.98
CA TRP A 64 2.88 11.11 -2.89
C TRP A 64 3.54 11.43 -1.55
N ALA A 65 2.81 11.14 -0.47
CA ALA A 65 3.34 11.21 0.88
C ALA A 65 2.59 10.26 1.84
N PHE A 66 3.33 9.76 2.83
CA PHE A 66 2.77 9.16 4.03
C PHE A 66 2.64 10.19 5.15
N GLU A 67 1.59 10.08 5.94
CA GLU A 67 1.43 10.78 7.22
C GLU A 67 1.43 9.76 8.36
N SER A 68 2.30 9.98 9.35
CA SER A 68 2.32 9.24 10.61
C SER A 68 2.36 10.23 11.78
N GLY A 69 1.23 10.35 12.48
CA GLY A 69 1.05 11.39 13.49
C GLY A 69 1.13 12.80 12.89
N ARG A 70 2.17 13.55 13.27
CA ARG A 70 2.43 14.91 12.75
C ARG A 70 3.50 14.95 11.65
N ASP A 71 4.05 13.78 11.31
CA ASP A 71 5.19 13.67 10.41
C ASP A 71 4.74 13.29 9.00
N ARG A 72 5.30 13.95 7.98
CA ARG A 72 5.10 13.62 6.56
C ARG A 72 6.35 13.02 5.96
N TYR A 73 6.20 11.97 5.17
CA TYR A 73 7.30 11.24 4.52
C TYR A 73 7.00 10.99 3.04
N GLY A 74 7.89 11.41 2.14
CA GLY A 74 7.74 11.25 0.69
C GLY A 74 9.07 11.50 -0.02
N ALA A 75 9.02 12.02 -1.24
CA ALA A 75 10.17 12.72 -1.81
C ALA A 75 10.52 13.90 -0.89
N ALA A 76 11.78 14.01 -0.45
CA ALA A 76 12.16 14.98 0.57
C ALA A 76 12.01 16.41 0.04
N ASP A 77 11.18 17.20 0.71
CA ASP A 77 10.89 18.58 0.37
C ASP A 77 10.86 19.42 1.65
N ARG A 78 11.75 20.40 1.74
CA ARG A 78 11.88 21.22 2.96
C ARG A 78 10.77 22.25 3.08
N ASP A 79 10.28 22.80 1.98
CA ASP A 79 9.28 23.86 1.98
C ASP A 79 7.90 23.30 2.31
N LEU A 80 7.63 22.06 1.89
CA LEU A 80 6.41 21.31 2.22
C LEU A 80 6.51 20.56 3.56
N GLY A 81 7.66 20.59 4.23
CA GLY A 81 7.91 19.86 5.48
C GLY A 81 7.90 18.34 5.34
N ILE A 82 8.16 17.83 4.14
CA ILE A 82 8.16 16.39 3.81
C ILE A 82 9.56 15.82 4.02
N ARG A 83 9.67 14.85 4.93
CA ARG A 83 10.91 14.10 5.18
C ARG A 83 11.08 12.99 4.15
N SER A 84 12.31 12.50 3.98
CA SER A 84 12.58 11.38 3.08
C SER A 84 11.89 10.09 3.56
N ALA A 85 11.08 9.50 2.69
CA ALA A 85 10.48 8.18 2.91
C ALA A 85 11.53 7.05 2.87
N ALA A 86 12.63 7.22 2.12
CA ALA A 86 13.70 6.24 2.02
C ALA A 86 14.51 6.07 3.32
N SER A 87 14.44 7.02 4.25
CA SER A 87 15.15 6.95 5.54
C SER A 87 14.27 6.51 6.71
N LYS A 88 12.97 6.28 6.48
CA LYS A 88 12.01 5.90 7.51
C LYS A 88 11.47 4.52 7.21
N GLN A 89 11.64 3.59 8.15
CA GLN A 89 11.12 2.23 8.01
C GLN A 89 9.70 2.12 8.55
N LEU A 90 8.90 1.18 8.03
CA LEU A 90 7.54 0.92 8.49
C LEU A 90 7.52 0.65 10.01
N ARG A 91 8.39 -0.23 10.51
CA ARG A 91 8.53 -0.50 11.95
C ARG A 91 8.89 0.70 12.83
N GLN A 92 9.38 1.79 12.23
CA GLN A 92 9.67 3.03 12.94
C GLN A 92 8.54 4.06 12.84
N ALA A 93 7.66 3.91 11.85
CA ALA A 93 6.54 4.81 11.59
C ALA A 93 5.23 4.31 12.21
N ALA A 94 5.05 2.99 12.30
CA ALA A 94 3.87 2.32 12.85
C ALA A 94 4.29 0.96 13.48
N PRO A 95 5.01 0.96 14.61
CA PRO A 95 5.61 -0.24 15.20
C PRO A 95 4.63 -1.30 15.72
N HIS A 96 3.36 -0.96 15.96
CA HIS A 96 2.45 -1.79 16.74
C HIS A 96 1.11 -2.01 16.05
N ALA A 97 0.48 -3.16 16.35
CA ALA A 97 -0.91 -3.40 15.97
C ALA A 97 -1.82 -2.28 16.50
N GLY A 98 -2.69 -1.78 15.63
CA GLY A 98 -3.54 -0.62 15.88
C GLY A 98 -2.97 0.71 15.39
N ASP A 99 -1.67 0.78 15.09
CA ASP A 99 -1.07 1.98 14.49
C ASP A 99 -1.64 2.24 13.09
N ARG A 100 -1.68 3.52 12.72
CA ARG A 100 -2.23 3.97 11.45
C ARG A 100 -1.27 4.91 10.73
N LEU A 101 -1.21 4.78 9.42
CA LEU A 101 -0.66 5.78 8.51
C LEU A 101 -1.75 6.21 7.53
N ARG A 102 -1.63 7.43 7.02
CA ARG A 102 -2.28 7.81 5.77
C ARG A 102 -1.26 7.77 4.65
N TYR A 103 -1.68 7.36 3.46
CA TYR A 103 -0.89 7.46 2.24
C TYR A 103 -1.73 8.20 1.19
N THR A 104 -1.23 9.33 0.70
CA THR A 104 -1.85 10.06 -0.41
C THR A 104 -0.98 9.88 -1.64
N TYR A 105 -1.59 9.42 -2.73
CA TYR A 105 -1.00 9.36 -4.06
C TYR A 105 -1.77 10.31 -4.98
N ASP A 106 -1.03 10.98 -5.85
CA ASP A 106 -1.52 12.06 -6.70
C ASP A 106 -2.13 13.21 -5.91
N PHE A 107 -1.40 14.33 -5.81
CA PHE A 107 -1.90 15.52 -5.11
C PHE A 107 -2.93 16.31 -5.93
N GLY A 108 -3.17 15.94 -7.19
CA GLY A 108 -4.28 16.42 -8.00
C GLY A 108 -5.57 15.66 -7.68
N ASP A 109 -5.55 14.34 -7.91
CA ASP A 109 -6.72 13.46 -7.71
C ASP A 109 -6.99 13.09 -6.24
N ASP A 110 -6.01 13.28 -5.36
CA ASP A 110 -6.05 13.08 -3.91
C ASP A 110 -6.47 11.66 -3.51
N TRP A 111 -5.80 10.64 -4.06
CA TRP A 111 -6.05 9.24 -3.70
C TRP A 111 -5.54 8.93 -2.29
N GLU A 112 -6.37 9.20 -1.29
CA GLU A 112 -6.07 8.94 0.12
C GLU A 112 -6.33 7.47 0.51
N HIS A 113 -5.37 6.85 1.19
CA HIS A 113 -5.47 5.51 1.75
C HIS A 113 -5.28 5.53 3.26
N ASP A 114 -6.15 4.83 3.96
CA ASP A 114 -5.93 4.45 5.36
C ASP A 114 -5.15 3.13 5.42
N ILE A 115 -3.98 3.16 6.04
CA ILE A 115 -3.15 1.98 6.33
C ILE A 115 -3.27 1.68 7.82
N LEU A 116 -3.83 0.52 8.15
CA LEU A 116 -3.93 -0.01 9.51
C LEU A 116 -2.95 -1.17 9.68
N VAL A 117 -2.09 -1.10 10.70
CA VAL A 117 -1.33 -2.27 11.16
C VAL A 117 -2.27 -3.17 11.95
N GLU A 118 -2.57 -4.35 11.41
CA GLU A 118 -3.43 -5.33 12.06
C GLU A 118 -2.63 -6.24 13.02
N ASP A 119 -1.40 -6.58 12.65
CA ASP A 119 -0.53 -7.44 13.46
C ASP A 119 0.96 -7.27 13.08
N VAL A 120 1.87 -7.67 13.98
CA VAL A 120 3.31 -7.74 13.73
C VAL A 120 3.84 -9.08 14.23
N THR A 121 4.27 -9.94 13.31
CA THR A 121 4.62 -11.34 13.59
C THR A 121 6.05 -11.68 13.17
N GLU A 122 6.52 -12.86 13.57
CA GLU A 122 7.72 -13.45 13.00
C GLU A 122 7.45 -13.91 11.55
N PRO A 123 8.45 -13.85 10.65
CA PRO A 123 8.32 -14.35 9.30
C PRO A 123 8.19 -15.88 9.27
N GLU A 124 7.39 -16.38 8.34
CA GLU A 124 7.31 -17.80 8.04
C GLU A 124 8.57 -18.24 7.26
N PRO A 125 9.17 -19.40 7.59
CA PRO A 125 10.28 -19.95 6.80
C PRO A 125 9.89 -20.14 5.33
N ASP A 126 10.84 -19.91 4.43
CA ASP A 126 10.73 -20.08 2.98
C ASP A 126 9.58 -19.29 2.33
N THR A 127 9.04 -18.30 3.04
CA THR A 127 7.96 -17.43 2.56
C THR A 127 8.50 -16.12 2.06
N ALA A 128 8.10 -15.74 0.84
CA ALA A 128 8.46 -14.48 0.22
C ALA A 128 7.46 -13.36 0.60
N TYR A 129 8.00 -12.19 0.92
CA TYR A 129 7.25 -10.98 1.25
C TYR A 129 7.77 -9.80 0.41
N PRO A 130 6.91 -8.84 -0.02
CA PRO A 130 5.52 -8.70 0.35
C PRO A 130 4.59 -9.70 -0.36
N ARG A 131 3.44 -9.98 0.26
CA ARG A 131 2.37 -10.79 -0.35
C ARG A 131 1.00 -10.21 -0.04
N CYS A 132 0.09 -10.27 -1.01
CA CYS A 132 -1.32 -9.98 -0.85
C CYS A 132 -2.07 -11.22 -0.37
N LEU A 133 -2.73 -11.12 0.78
CA LEU A 133 -3.52 -12.20 1.35
C LEU A 133 -4.95 -12.20 0.80
N THR A 134 -5.56 -11.03 0.69
CA THR A 134 -6.96 -10.84 0.31
C THR A 134 -7.25 -9.35 0.09
N GLY A 135 -8.44 -9.03 -0.41
CA GLY A 135 -8.85 -7.69 -0.78
C GLY A 135 -10.22 -7.71 -1.43
N ARG A 136 -10.63 -6.57 -1.99
CA ARG A 136 -11.90 -6.42 -2.69
C ARG A 136 -11.84 -5.31 -3.72
N ARG A 137 -12.54 -5.53 -4.85
CA ARG A 137 -12.77 -4.58 -5.95
C ARG A 137 -11.51 -4.19 -6.73
N ALA A 138 -11.74 -3.78 -7.97
CA ALA A 138 -10.70 -3.20 -8.81
C ALA A 138 -10.33 -1.83 -8.25
N CYS A 139 -9.13 -1.37 -8.56
CA CYS A 139 -8.72 -0.02 -8.19
C CYS A 139 -9.10 0.96 -9.31
N PRO A 140 -9.34 2.24 -8.98
CA PRO A 140 -9.58 3.26 -10.00
C PRO A 140 -8.40 3.36 -10.98
N PRO A 141 -8.66 3.56 -12.28
CA PRO A 141 -7.60 3.88 -13.24
C PRO A 141 -6.83 5.15 -12.83
N GLU A 142 -5.58 5.26 -13.27
CA GLU A 142 -4.82 6.51 -13.20
C GLU A 142 -5.59 7.67 -13.87
N ASP A 143 -5.41 8.88 -13.36
CA ASP A 143 -5.91 10.13 -13.94
C ASP A 143 -7.43 10.18 -14.19
N CYS A 144 -8.23 9.38 -13.48
CA CYS A 144 -9.69 9.39 -13.65
C CYS A 144 -10.40 10.52 -12.88
N GLY A 145 -9.68 11.38 -12.15
CA GLY A 145 -10.25 12.55 -11.47
C GLY A 145 -10.69 12.27 -10.03
N GLY A 146 -9.90 11.47 -9.30
CA GLY A 146 -10.20 11.09 -7.92
C GLY A 146 -11.49 10.25 -7.78
N MET A 147 -11.99 10.10 -6.56
CA MET A 147 -13.15 9.23 -6.30
C MET A 147 -14.41 9.66 -7.06
N TRP A 148 -14.62 10.98 -7.19
CA TRP A 148 -15.76 11.53 -7.93
C TRP A 148 -15.69 11.19 -9.41
N GLY A 149 -14.51 11.35 -10.02
CA GLY A 149 -14.30 11.01 -11.42
C GLY A 149 -14.40 9.50 -11.67
N TYR A 150 -13.94 8.67 -10.73
CA TYR A 150 -14.13 7.22 -10.80
C TYR A 150 -15.61 6.81 -10.72
N ASP A 151 -16.38 7.37 -9.80
CA ASP A 151 -17.81 7.07 -9.69
C ASP A 151 -18.55 7.52 -10.97
N TYR A 152 -18.22 8.70 -11.50
CA TYR A 152 -18.78 9.18 -12.77
C TYR A 152 -18.37 8.31 -13.96
N LEU A 153 -17.13 7.82 -14.00
CA LEU A 153 -16.68 6.86 -15.02
C LEU A 153 -17.53 5.58 -15.00
N ILE A 154 -17.83 5.03 -13.81
CA ILE A 154 -18.69 3.85 -13.70
C ILE A 154 -20.09 4.14 -14.24
N GLU A 155 -20.64 5.33 -13.95
CA GLU A 155 -21.96 5.74 -14.47
C GLU A 155 -21.95 5.85 -16.00
N ILE A 156 -20.92 6.48 -16.58
CA ILE A 156 -20.76 6.60 -18.04
C ILE A 156 -20.69 5.21 -18.69
N LEU A 157 -19.85 4.31 -18.16
CA LEU A 157 -19.68 2.96 -18.72
C LEU A 157 -20.93 2.09 -18.56
N ALA A 158 -21.82 2.40 -17.61
CA ALA A 158 -23.07 1.69 -17.43
C ALA A 158 -24.19 2.16 -18.38
N ASP A 159 -24.04 3.31 -19.02
CA ASP A 159 -25.01 3.90 -19.95
C ASP A 159 -24.44 3.99 -21.37
N PRO A 160 -24.75 3.02 -22.26
CA PRO A 160 -24.30 3.03 -23.65
C PRO A 160 -24.79 4.23 -24.48
N ASP A 161 -25.84 4.93 -24.03
CA ASP A 161 -26.37 6.12 -24.71
C ASP A 161 -25.74 7.43 -24.18
N HIS A 162 -24.85 7.36 -23.18
CA HIS A 162 -24.17 8.52 -22.62
C HIS A 162 -23.22 9.14 -23.65
N GLU A 163 -23.20 10.48 -23.74
CA GLU A 163 -22.42 11.19 -24.78
C GLU A 163 -20.90 10.93 -24.69
N GLU A 164 -20.39 10.66 -23.48
CA GLU A 164 -18.99 10.31 -23.22
C GLU A 164 -18.68 8.80 -23.25
N HIS A 165 -19.64 7.92 -23.55
CA HIS A 165 -19.47 6.45 -23.40
C HIS A 165 -18.31 5.91 -24.25
N GLU A 166 -18.36 6.15 -25.56
CA GLU A 166 -17.33 5.69 -26.51
C GLU A 166 -15.97 6.33 -26.21
N ASP A 167 -15.94 7.62 -25.89
CA ASP A 167 -14.71 8.35 -25.54
C ASP A 167 -14.03 7.74 -24.30
N ARG A 168 -14.81 7.28 -23.31
CA ARG A 168 -14.26 6.62 -22.11
C ARG A 168 -13.79 5.20 -22.38
N LEU A 169 -14.44 4.45 -23.26
CA LEU A 169 -13.92 3.14 -23.70
C LEU A 169 -12.59 3.29 -24.43
N GLU A 170 -12.49 4.26 -25.35
CA GLU A 170 -11.24 4.56 -26.06
C GLU A 170 -10.14 4.97 -25.07
N TRP A 171 -10.44 5.84 -24.12
CA TRP A 171 -9.48 6.28 -23.09
C TRP A 171 -8.96 5.12 -22.24
N LEU A 172 -9.82 4.16 -21.88
CA LEU A 172 -9.44 2.95 -21.14
C LEU A 172 -8.75 1.89 -22.00
N GLY A 173 -8.75 2.06 -23.33
CA GLY A 173 -8.27 1.05 -24.28
C GLY A 173 -9.14 -0.21 -24.28
N LEU A 174 -10.44 -0.06 -24.07
CA LEU A 174 -11.42 -1.16 -24.05
C LEU A 174 -12.26 -1.16 -25.33
N ASP A 175 -12.57 -2.37 -25.81
CA ASP A 175 -13.49 -2.58 -26.92
C ASP A 175 -14.95 -2.52 -26.45
N SER A 176 -15.21 -2.82 -25.17
CA SER A 176 -16.55 -2.83 -24.59
C SER A 176 -16.57 -2.69 -23.07
N ALA A 177 -17.66 -2.13 -22.53
CA ALA A 177 -17.79 -1.84 -21.10
C ALA A 177 -17.77 -3.10 -20.20
N ASP A 178 -18.10 -4.29 -20.71
CA ASP A 178 -18.04 -5.55 -19.95
C ASP A 178 -16.61 -6.01 -19.64
N GLN A 179 -15.61 -5.42 -20.29
CA GLN A 179 -14.19 -5.63 -19.95
C GLN A 179 -13.79 -4.85 -18.68
N PHE A 180 -14.61 -3.89 -18.24
CA PHE A 180 -14.40 -3.14 -17.02
C PHE A 180 -15.28 -3.68 -15.88
N ASP A 181 -14.70 -4.53 -15.03
CA ASP A 181 -15.37 -5.02 -13.82
C ASP A 181 -14.86 -4.30 -12.55
N PRO A 182 -15.58 -3.30 -12.02
CA PRO A 182 -15.18 -2.60 -10.80
C PRO A 182 -15.27 -3.50 -9.55
N ALA A 183 -15.91 -4.67 -9.62
CA ALA A 183 -15.97 -5.63 -8.54
C ALA A 183 -14.82 -6.66 -8.56
N ALA A 184 -14.05 -6.74 -9.65
CA ALA A 184 -12.98 -7.72 -9.83
C ALA A 184 -11.92 -7.64 -8.73
N PHE A 185 -11.41 -8.79 -8.30
CA PHE A 185 -10.27 -8.86 -7.39
C PHE A 185 -9.59 -10.22 -7.53
N ASP A 186 -8.31 -10.21 -7.91
CA ASP A 186 -7.50 -11.43 -8.01
C ASP A 186 -6.19 -11.29 -7.19
N PRO A 187 -6.06 -11.96 -6.04
CA PRO A 187 -4.84 -11.93 -5.26
C PRO A 187 -3.66 -12.60 -5.98
N ALA A 188 -3.88 -13.53 -6.91
CA ALA A 188 -2.80 -14.17 -7.66
C ALA A 188 -2.15 -13.19 -8.64
N GLN A 189 -2.96 -12.39 -9.37
CA GLN A 189 -2.47 -11.32 -10.23
C GLN A 189 -1.64 -10.30 -9.43
N ILE A 190 -2.14 -9.86 -8.27
CA ILE A 190 -1.42 -8.92 -7.39
C ILE A 190 -0.10 -9.54 -6.90
N ASN A 191 -0.10 -10.79 -6.44
CA ASN A 191 1.12 -11.45 -5.99
C ASN A 191 2.14 -11.64 -7.13
N SER A 192 1.69 -11.81 -8.37
CA SER A 192 2.56 -11.79 -9.54
C SER A 192 3.20 -10.42 -9.76
N ALA A 193 2.46 -9.33 -9.58
CA ALA A 193 3.02 -7.98 -9.66
C ALA A 193 4.01 -7.69 -8.52
N LEU A 194 3.73 -8.19 -7.32
CA LEU A 194 4.60 -8.03 -6.15
C LEU A 194 5.90 -8.84 -6.20
N SER A 195 6.04 -9.81 -7.12
CA SER A 195 7.18 -10.73 -7.10
C SER A 195 8.53 -10.04 -7.31
N THR A 196 8.56 -8.89 -8.00
CA THR A 196 9.76 -8.07 -8.20
C THR A 196 10.27 -7.40 -6.92
N HIS A 197 9.40 -7.27 -5.91
CA HIS A 197 9.71 -6.72 -4.59
C HIS A 197 9.91 -7.82 -3.54
N ALA A 198 9.66 -9.08 -3.89
CA ALA A 198 9.54 -10.17 -2.94
C ALA A 198 10.91 -10.72 -2.49
N THR A 199 11.05 -10.95 -1.19
CA THR A 199 12.25 -11.55 -0.59
C THR A 199 11.88 -12.52 0.52
N VAL A 200 12.66 -13.61 0.65
CA VAL A 200 12.53 -14.57 1.75
C VAL A 200 13.31 -14.05 2.95
N LEU A 201 12.64 -13.89 4.08
CA LEU A 201 13.27 -13.33 5.28
C LEU A 201 14.02 -14.37 6.11
N VAL A 202 13.56 -15.62 6.11
CA VAL A 202 14.14 -16.75 6.84
C VAL A 202 14.08 -17.98 5.94
N GLU A 203 15.21 -18.64 5.75
CA GLU A 203 15.33 -19.93 5.04
C GLU A 203 15.36 -21.07 6.05
N ASN A 204 14.80 -22.23 5.69
CA ASN A 204 14.79 -23.44 6.52
C ASN A 204 15.94 -24.41 6.22
#